data_AF-A0A7W4EMH7-F1
#
_entry.id   AF-A0A7W4EMH7-F1
#
_cell.length_a   1.000
_cell.length_b   1.000
_cell.length_c   1.000
_cell.angle_alpha   90.00
_cell.angle_beta   90.00
_cell.angle_gamma   90.00
#
_symmetry.space_group_name_H-M   'P 1'
#
loop_
_entity.id
_entity.type
_entity.pdbx_description
1 polymer ?
#
loop_
_entity_poly.entity_id
_entity_poly.type
_entity_poly.pdbx_seq_one_letter_code
_entity_poly.pdbx_strand_id
1 'polypeptide(L)'
;MSIKGKPVSAVTATVLVACSLLIPSVANASQESLDRGDFSIACHQQHGWSWFPQHFGGGAYGWKCTNFFHKKADISVQRYCRSAYGADAKLRNAADPYGWYCA
;
A
#
# COMPACT_ATOMS: atom_id res chain seq x y z
N MET A 1 -72.11 19.07 -9.58
CA MET A 1 -71.82 19.29 -11.03
C MET A 1 -70.45 18.70 -11.33
N SER A 2 -70.35 17.94 -12.42
CA SER A 2 -69.19 17.17 -12.85
C SER A 2 -68.63 17.74 -14.15
N ILE A 3 -67.31 17.90 -14.24
CA ILE A 3 -66.47 17.95 -15.47
C ILE A 3 -65.00 17.85 -14.98
N LYS A 4 -64.31 16.70 -15.00
CA LYS A 4 -63.78 15.89 -16.12
C LYS A 4 -62.53 16.49 -16.79
N GLY A 5 -61.36 16.12 -16.24
CA GLY A 5 -60.19 15.57 -16.95
C GLY A 5 -59.24 16.49 -17.72
N LYS A 6 -57.92 16.30 -17.50
CA LYS A 6 -56.95 15.92 -18.54
C LYS A 6 -55.67 15.33 -17.91
N PRO A 7 -55.14 14.22 -18.44
CA PRO A 7 -53.93 13.56 -17.95
C PRO A 7 -52.69 14.25 -18.55
N VAL A 8 -51.68 14.53 -17.73
CA VAL A 8 -50.36 14.89 -18.26
C VAL A 8 -49.45 13.69 -18.06
N SER A 9 -49.06 13.14 -19.20
CA SER A 9 -48.19 11.98 -19.40
C SER A 9 -47.02 11.94 -18.42
N ALA A 10 -46.91 10.81 -17.72
CA ALA A 10 -45.69 10.40 -17.06
C ALA A 10 -44.59 10.26 -18.13
N VAL A 11 -43.64 11.20 -18.14
CA VAL A 11 -42.40 11.05 -18.88
C VAL A 11 -41.53 10.11 -18.04
N THR A 12 -41.64 8.81 -18.32
CA THR A 12 -40.71 7.80 -17.81
C THR A 12 -39.36 8.04 -18.48
N ALA A 13 -38.51 8.82 -17.81
CA ALA A 13 -37.11 8.95 -18.18
C ALA A 13 -36.41 7.62 -17.88
N THR A 14 -36.24 6.79 -18.90
CA THR A 14 -35.35 5.63 -18.86
C THR A 14 -33.91 6.13 -18.77
N VAL A 15 -33.41 6.25 -17.54
CA VAL A 15 -31.99 6.50 -17.28
C VAL A 15 -31.23 5.23 -17.67
N LEU A 16 -30.59 5.27 -18.85
CA LEU A 16 -29.59 4.29 -19.25
C LEU A 16 -28.40 4.42 -18.29
N VAL A 17 -28.38 3.58 -17.25
CA VAL A 17 -27.20 3.39 -16.41
C VAL A 17 -26.16 2.68 -17.27
N ALA A 18 -25.32 3.46 -17.95
CA ALA A 18 -24.09 2.97 -18.53
C ALA A 18 -23.25 2.41 -17.38
N CYS A 19 -23.25 1.08 -17.25
CA CYS A 19 -22.35 0.36 -16.36
C CYS A 19 -20.95 0.48 -16.96
N SER A 20 -20.34 1.64 -16.75
CA SER A 20 -18.92 1.85 -16.98
C SER A 20 -18.20 0.83 -16.12
N LEU A 21 -17.72 -0.24 -16.76
CA LEU A 21 -16.76 -1.17 -16.18
C LEU A 21 -15.53 -0.34 -15.83
N LEU A 22 -15.53 0.23 -14.61
CA LEU A 22 -14.35 0.77 -13.97
C LEU A 22 -13.44 -0.43 -13.77
N ILE A 23 -12.61 -0.72 -14.78
CA ILE A 23 -11.45 -1.56 -14.61
C ILE A 23 -10.66 -0.87 -13.48
N PRO A 24 -10.56 -1.46 -12.27
CA PRO A 24 -9.66 -0.91 -11.29
C PRO A 24 -8.29 -0.96 -11.95
N SER A 25 -7.77 0.21 -12.30
CA SER A 25 -6.38 0.32 -12.69
C SER A 25 -5.63 -0.15 -11.46
N VAL A 26 -5.12 -1.38 -11.48
CA VAL A 26 -4.09 -1.83 -10.55
C VAL A 26 -2.85 -1.03 -10.92
N ALA A 27 -2.86 0.26 -10.57
CA ALA A 27 -1.63 0.96 -10.37
C ALA A 27 -0.90 0.13 -9.32
N ASN A 28 0.15 -0.59 -9.73
CA ASN A 28 1.12 -1.11 -8.78
C ASN A 28 1.53 0.11 -7.96
N ALA A 29 1.05 0.17 -6.72
CA ALA A 29 1.33 1.30 -5.85
C ALA A 29 2.85 1.26 -5.64
N SER A 30 3.60 2.15 -6.29
CA SER A 30 5.03 2.25 -6.02
C SER A 30 5.23 3.18 -4.84
N GLN A 31 6.17 2.84 -3.96
CA GLN A 31 6.60 3.74 -2.89
C GLN A 31 7.98 4.25 -3.24
N GLU A 32 8.12 5.57 -3.43
CA GLU A 32 9.35 6.22 -3.90
C GLU A 32 10.50 6.18 -2.88
N SER A 33 10.17 6.14 -1.58
CA SER A 33 11.14 6.00 -0.50
C SER A 33 10.52 5.23 0.65
N LEU A 34 11.23 4.24 1.17
CA LEU A 34 10.86 3.56 2.40
C LEU A 34 11.34 4.36 3.61
N ASP A 35 10.45 4.57 4.57
CA ASP A 35 10.76 5.22 5.83
C ASP A 35 10.77 4.25 7.02
N ARG A 36 11.06 4.77 8.21
CA ARG A 36 11.17 3.96 9.43
C ARG A 36 9.87 3.21 9.77
N GLY A 37 8.71 3.80 9.49
CA GLY A 37 7.40 3.18 9.63
C GLY A 37 7.25 1.96 8.74
N ASP A 38 7.70 2.05 7.48
CA ASP A 38 7.70 0.91 6.55
C ASP A 38 8.58 -0.23 7.07
N PHE A 39 9.78 0.09 7.57
CA PHE A 39 10.63 -0.91 8.22
C PHE A 39 9.98 -1.50 9.47
N SER A 40 9.17 -0.74 10.21
CA SER A 40 8.43 -1.25 11.37
C SER A 40 7.36 -2.23 10.95
N ILE A 41 6.57 -1.87 9.95
CA ILE A 41 5.53 -2.75 9.39
C ILE A 41 6.18 -4.03 8.85
N ALA A 42 7.28 -3.92 8.11
CA ALA A 42 8.02 -5.05 7.60
C ALA A 42 8.55 -5.97 8.73
N CYS A 43 9.08 -5.41 9.83
CA CYS A 43 9.50 -6.21 10.98
C CYS A 43 8.32 -6.94 11.64
N HIS A 44 7.20 -6.25 11.84
CA HIS A 44 6.01 -6.86 12.43
C HIS A 44 5.43 -7.97 11.57
N GLN A 45 5.39 -7.79 10.24
CA GLN A 45 4.92 -8.81 9.31
C GLN A 45 5.84 -10.04 9.26
N GLN A 46 7.15 -9.86 9.43
CA GLN A 46 8.13 -10.94 9.26
C GLN A 46 8.40 -11.71 10.56
N HIS A 47 8.43 -11.01 11.69
CA HIS A 47 8.88 -11.58 12.97
C HIS A 47 7.86 -11.40 14.12
N GLY A 48 6.82 -10.60 13.92
CA GLY A 48 5.75 -10.34 14.90
C GLY A 48 5.87 -9.02 15.65
N TRP A 49 4.85 -8.68 16.43
CA TRP A 49 4.71 -7.39 17.13
C TRP A 49 5.78 -7.11 18.21
N SER A 50 6.46 -8.14 18.70
CA SER A 50 7.56 -7.99 19.68
C SER A 50 8.88 -7.55 19.06
N TRP A 51 8.93 -7.40 17.73
CA TRP A 51 10.10 -6.97 16.98
C TRP A 51 9.93 -5.55 16.47
N PHE A 52 10.99 -4.75 16.53
CA PHE A 52 11.03 -3.37 16.10
C PHE A 52 12.23 -3.12 15.18
N PRO A 53 12.16 -2.15 14.27
CA PRO A 53 13.25 -1.87 13.34
C PRO A 53 14.35 -1.07 14.03
N GLN A 54 15.60 -1.46 13.79
CA GLN A 54 16.79 -0.76 14.24
C GLN A 54 17.82 -0.71 13.12
N HIS A 55 18.45 0.45 12.95
CA HIS A 55 19.51 0.66 11.97
C HIS A 55 20.88 0.52 12.62
N PHE A 56 21.76 -0.25 12.00
CA PHE A 56 23.10 -0.57 12.52
C PHE A 56 24.25 0.03 11.69
N GLY A 57 23.99 1.08 10.91
CA GLY A 57 24.97 1.65 9.98
C GLY A 57 25.11 0.84 8.68
N GLY A 58 25.95 1.29 7.76
CA GLY A 58 26.12 0.62 6.45
C GLY A 58 25.04 0.96 5.42
N GLY A 59 24.38 2.13 5.56
CA GLY A 59 23.41 2.64 4.60
C GLY A 59 22.14 1.78 4.51
N ALA A 60 21.60 1.59 3.32
CA ALA A 60 20.29 0.97 3.09
C ALA A 60 20.18 -0.47 3.64
N TYR A 61 21.29 -1.23 3.66
CA TYR A 61 21.34 -2.61 4.16
C TYR A 61 21.46 -2.73 5.68
N GLY A 62 21.60 -1.59 6.38
CA GLY A 62 21.80 -1.52 7.82
C GLY A 62 20.57 -1.79 8.66
N TRP A 63 19.38 -1.78 8.05
CA TRP A 63 18.14 -2.08 8.75
C TRP A 63 18.07 -3.55 9.15
N LYS A 64 17.72 -3.78 10.41
CA LYS A 64 17.46 -5.10 10.98
C LYS A 64 16.25 -5.01 11.91
N CYS A 65 15.64 -6.15 12.19
CA CYS A 65 14.63 -6.28 13.22
C CYS A 65 15.29 -6.72 14.53
N THR A 66 14.90 -6.09 15.62
CA THR A 66 15.36 -6.41 16.97
C THR A 66 14.21 -6.62 17.92
N ASN A 67 14.42 -7.39 18.99
CA ASN A 67 13.41 -7.57 20.04
C ASN A 67 13.96 -7.18 21.42
N PHE A 68 13.09 -7.25 22.43
CA PHE A 68 13.45 -6.96 23.84
C PHE A 68 14.57 -7.84 24.41
N PHE A 69 14.83 -9.00 23.82
CA PHE A 69 15.92 -9.90 24.21
C PHE A 69 17.23 -9.64 23.42
N HIS A 70 17.33 -8.49 22.75
CA HIS A 70 18.46 -8.09 21.90
C HIS A 70 18.78 -9.07 20.76
N LYS A 71 17.83 -9.94 20.38
CA LYS A 71 17.99 -10.76 19.18
C LYS A 71 17.94 -9.86 17.95
N LYS A 72 18.74 -10.19 16.95
CA LYS A 72 18.76 -9.50 15.65
C LYS A 72 18.27 -10.47 14.59
N ALA A 73 17.46 -9.97 13.67
CA ALA A 73 17.03 -10.68 12.48
C ALA A 73 17.11 -9.75 11.27
N ASP A 74 17.34 -10.34 10.11
CA ASP A 74 17.31 -9.60 8.86
C ASP A 74 15.88 -9.13 8.54
N ILE A 75 15.80 -7.96 7.90
CA ILE A 75 14.57 -7.45 7.33
C ILE A 75 14.58 -7.64 5.82
N SER A 76 13.58 -8.34 5.29
CA SER A 76 13.40 -8.51 3.85
C SER A 76 12.56 -7.36 3.30
N VAL A 77 13.24 -6.34 2.76
CA VAL A 77 12.57 -5.24 2.05
C VAL A 77 11.80 -5.76 0.82
N GLN A 78 12.38 -6.74 0.12
CA GLN A 78 11.76 -7.42 -1.01
C GLN A 78 10.42 -8.06 -0.65
N ARG A 79 10.34 -8.75 0.49
CA ARG A 79 9.10 -9.37 0.96
C ARG A 79 8.06 -8.31 1.32
N TYR A 80 8.49 -7.22 1.95
CA TYR A 80 7.61 -6.09 2.28
C TYR A 80 7.04 -5.44 1.01
N CYS A 81 7.86 -5.08 0.02
CA CYS A 81 7.39 -4.47 -1.22
C CYS A 81 6.38 -5.37 -1.96
N ARG A 82 6.64 -6.68 -2.03
CA ARG A 82 5.69 -7.61 -2.64
C ARG A 82 4.37 -7.70 -1.88
N SER A 83 4.42 -7.66 -0.56
CA SER A 83 3.24 -7.80 0.28
C SER A 83 2.38 -6.52 0.35
N ALA A 84 3.02 -5.35 0.43
CA ALA A 84 2.33 -4.07 0.61
C ALA A 84 1.90 -3.44 -0.72
N TYR A 85 2.69 -3.67 -1.78
CA TYR A 85 2.60 -2.91 -3.03
C TYR A 85 2.49 -3.77 -4.29
N GLY A 86 2.69 -5.09 -4.18
CA GLY A 86 2.75 -5.98 -5.35
C GLY A 86 3.98 -5.74 -6.24
N ALA A 87 4.99 -5.01 -5.74
CA ALA A 87 6.17 -4.57 -6.48
C ALA A 87 7.47 -5.20 -5.94
N ASP A 88 8.56 -5.10 -6.70
CA ASP A 88 9.88 -5.54 -6.23
C ASP A 88 10.58 -4.43 -5.43
N ALA A 89 11.52 -4.82 -4.57
CA ALA A 89 12.36 -3.84 -3.90
C ALA A 89 13.48 -3.39 -4.83
N LYS A 90 13.70 -2.08 -4.88
CA LYS A 90 14.76 -1.45 -5.64
C LYS A 90 15.59 -0.55 -4.74
N LEU A 91 16.85 -0.36 -5.11
CA LEU A 91 17.79 0.44 -4.36
C LEU A 91 18.12 1.72 -5.13
N ARG A 92 17.72 2.87 -4.59
CA ARG A 92 18.02 4.20 -5.11
C ARG A 92 19.43 4.64 -4.73
N ASN A 93 19.79 4.45 -3.46
CA ASN A 93 21.10 4.82 -2.94
C ASN A 93 21.53 3.88 -1.80
N ALA A 94 22.62 3.15 -2.00
CA ALA A 94 23.14 2.21 -1.01
C ALA A 94 23.64 2.89 0.28
N ALA A 95 24.13 4.14 0.19
CA ALA A 95 24.67 4.87 1.33
C ALA A 95 23.58 5.52 2.20
N ASP A 96 22.40 5.74 1.63
CA ASP A 96 21.24 6.30 2.34
C ASP A 96 20.53 5.19 3.13
N PRO A 97 20.35 5.32 4.47
CA PRO A 97 19.55 4.39 5.25
C PRO A 97 18.14 4.15 4.68
N TYR A 98 17.55 5.14 4.04
CA TYR A 98 16.21 5.09 3.45
C TYR A 98 16.26 4.95 1.92
N GLY A 99 17.39 4.49 1.38
CA GLY A 99 17.60 4.38 -0.06
C GLY A 99 16.82 3.25 -0.75
N TRP A 100 15.98 2.51 -0.04
CA TRP A 100 15.09 1.50 -0.61
C TRP A 100 13.78 2.12 -1.09
N TYR A 101 13.21 1.54 -2.14
CA TYR A 101 11.91 1.90 -2.68
C TYR A 101 11.23 0.68 -3.31
N CYS A 102 9.91 0.73 -3.52
CA CYS A 102 9.14 -0.37 -4.12
C CYS A 102 8.70 0.02 -5.54
N ALA A 103 9.12 -0.75 -6.56
CA ALA A 103 8.81 -0.49 -7.97
C ALA A 103 8.92 -1.76 -8.85
#